data_AF-A0A031JIU0-F1
#
_entry.id   AF-A0A031JIU0-F1
#
_cell.length_a   1.000
_cell.length_b   1.000
_cell.length_c   1.000
_cell.angle_alpha   90.00
_cell.angle_beta   90.00
_cell.angle_gamma   90.00
#
_symmetry.space_group_name_H-M   'P 1'
#
loop_
_entity.id
_entity.type
_entity.pdbx_description
1 polymer ?
#
loop_
_entity_poly.entity_id
_entity_poly.type
_entity_poly.pdbx_seq_one_letter_code
_entity_poly.pdbx_strand_id
1 'polypeptide(L)'
;MVPDSDLQLQVVIKALREAVGPAIRADEKVAQEQLHLSLATLGVLRSQLPMTRRFIRALSSDALDLAGKLGALTSSQALSAPRQALEAALADPSRENHEIEAARSALMDSTCALIETLGPDLADQARRVVIDASALPIERQRAWFIGSGFESAPDKVRPIETMLEA
;
A
#
# COMPACT_ATOMS: atom_id res chain seq x y z
N MET A 1 -5.86 30.11 1.03
CA MET A 1 -6.63 28.98 1.61
C MET A 1 -6.01 27.71 1.08
N VAL A 2 -5.47 26.85 1.95
CA VAL A 2 -4.93 25.56 1.51
C VAL A 2 -6.13 24.64 1.22
N PRO A 3 -6.21 23.98 0.06
CA PRO A 3 -7.26 23.01 -0.21
C PRO A 3 -7.22 21.88 0.82
N ASP A 4 -8.34 21.62 1.48
CA ASP A 4 -8.47 20.54 2.47
C ASP A 4 -9.28 19.39 1.87
N SER A 5 -8.58 18.33 1.46
CA SER A 5 -9.19 17.13 0.89
C SER A 5 -10.06 16.37 1.89
N ASP A 6 -9.76 16.45 3.20
CA ASP A 6 -10.57 15.81 4.24
C ASP A 6 -11.94 16.50 4.34
N LEU A 7 -11.95 17.83 4.33
CA LEU A 7 -13.17 18.62 4.30
C LEU A 7 -13.99 18.35 3.04
N GLN A 8 -13.35 18.30 1.87
CA GLN A 8 -14.04 17.99 0.61
C GLN A 8 -14.71 16.62 0.65
N LEU A 9 -14.02 15.58 1.13
CA LEU A 9 -14.60 14.25 1.31
C LEU A 9 -15.74 14.24 2.33
N GLN A 10 -15.59 14.97 3.44
CA GLN A 10 -16.65 15.10 4.43
C GLN A 10 -17.92 15.71 3.83
N VAL A 11 -17.79 16.74 2.99
CA VAL A 11 -18.91 17.36 2.28
C VAL A 11 -19.59 16.36 1.35
N VAL A 12 -18.83 15.59 0.56
CA VAL A 12 -19.39 14.56 -0.33
C VAL A 12 -20.12 13.47 0.46
N ILE A 13 -19.51 12.94 1.52
CA ILE A 13 -20.12 11.93 2.40
C ILE A 13 -21.43 12.46 2.99
N LYS A 14 -21.44 13.71 3.45
CA LYS A 14 -22.63 14.35 4.01
C LYS A 14 -23.74 14.48 2.97
N ALA A 15 -23.43 14.99 1.77
CA ALA A 15 -24.41 15.14 0.70
C ALA A 15 -25.02 13.80 0.27
N LEU A 16 -24.18 12.77 0.10
CA LEU A 16 -24.63 11.41 -0.23
C LEU A 16 -25.55 10.84 0.87
N ARG A 17 -25.20 11.04 2.14
CA ARG A 17 -25.97 10.51 3.27
C ARG A 17 -27.28 11.26 3.52
N GLU A 18 -27.25 12.59 3.48
CA GLU A 18 -28.35 13.45 3.96
C GLU A 18 -29.27 13.93 2.84
N ALA A 19 -28.79 14.02 1.60
CA ALA A 19 -29.60 14.45 0.46
C ALA A 19 -29.93 13.29 -0.49
N VAL A 20 -28.91 12.52 -0.91
CA VAL A 20 -29.11 11.44 -1.90
C VAL A 20 -29.78 10.22 -1.27
N GLY A 21 -29.31 9.77 -0.11
CA GLY A 21 -29.86 8.60 0.59
C GLY A 21 -31.38 8.66 0.79
N PRO A 22 -31.93 9.74 1.37
CA PRO A 22 -33.38 9.88 1.54
C PRO A 22 -34.17 9.99 0.23
N ALA A 23 -33.51 10.33 -0.89
CA ALA A 23 -34.16 10.44 -2.20
C ALA A 23 -34.27 9.09 -2.93
N ILE A 24 -33.53 8.05 -2.50
CA ILE A 24 -33.64 6.69 -3.05
C ILE A 24 -34.90 6.04 -2.50
N ARG A 25 -35.70 5.40 -3.37
CA ARG A 25 -36.96 4.79 -2.93
C ARG A 25 -36.68 3.56 -2.06
N ALA A 26 -37.59 3.29 -1.13
CA ALA A 26 -37.48 2.17 -0.20
C ALA A 26 -37.43 0.78 -0.89
N ASP A 27 -38.02 0.65 -2.08
CA ASP A 27 -38.09 -0.57 -2.88
C ASP A 27 -36.84 -0.80 -3.76
N GLU A 28 -35.98 0.22 -3.92
CA GLU A 28 -34.75 0.17 -4.72
C GLU A 28 -33.58 -0.40 -3.89
N LYS A 29 -33.71 -1.65 -3.42
CA LYS A 29 -32.74 -2.29 -2.50
C LYS A 29 -31.29 -2.23 -3.00
N VAL A 30 -31.08 -2.53 -4.29
CA VAL A 30 -29.74 -2.49 -4.89
C VAL A 30 -29.14 -1.09 -4.80
N ALA A 31 -29.92 -0.03 -5.08
CA ALA A 31 -29.42 1.35 -5.00
C ALA A 31 -29.05 1.74 -3.56
N GLN A 32 -29.84 1.32 -2.57
CA GLN A 32 -29.53 1.55 -1.16
C GLN A 32 -28.24 0.84 -0.74
N GLU A 33 -28.07 -0.42 -1.15
CA GLU A 33 -26.86 -1.20 -0.88
C GLU A 33 -25.63 -0.56 -1.52
N GLN A 34 -25.71 -0.15 -2.81
CA GLN A 34 -24.59 0.51 -3.50
C GLN A 34 -24.24 1.87 -2.88
N LEU A 35 -25.23 2.64 -2.43
CA LEU A 35 -24.98 3.89 -1.69
C LEU A 35 -24.26 3.59 -0.36
N HIS A 36 -24.70 2.58 0.38
CA HIS A 36 -24.06 2.20 1.64
C HIS A 36 -22.60 1.78 1.43
N LEU A 37 -22.32 0.95 0.43
CA LEU A 37 -20.96 0.54 0.06
C LEU A 37 -20.09 1.74 -0.36
N SER A 38 -20.66 2.68 -1.12
CA SER A 38 -19.98 3.91 -1.52
C SER A 38 -19.59 4.77 -0.32
N LEU A 39 -20.53 4.97 0.62
CA LEU A 39 -20.29 5.70 1.86
C LEU A 39 -19.23 5.03 2.75
N ALA A 40 -19.28 3.70 2.85
CA ALA A 40 -18.29 2.92 3.60
C ALA A 40 -16.89 3.07 2.97
N THR A 41 -16.79 2.94 1.66
CA THR A 41 -15.53 3.08 0.91
C THR A 41 -14.95 4.50 1.07
N LEU A 42 -15.77 5.55 0.95
CA LEU A 42 -15.34 6.93 1.18
C LEU A 42 -14.88 7.16 2.62
N GLY A 43 -15.52 6.51 3.61
CA GLY A 43 -15.10 6.56 5.01
C GLY A 43 -13.71 5.95 5.22
N VAL A 44 -13.44 4.79 4.61
CA VAL A 44 -12.12 4.13 4.65
C VAL A 44 -11.06 4.97 3.96
N LEU A 45 -11.35 5.53 2.78
CA LEU A 45 -10.41 6.41 2.08
C LEU A 45 -10.06 7.65 2.92
N ARG A 46 -11.07 8.27 3.53
CA ARG A 46 -10.88 9.44 4.40
C ARG A 46 -9.98 9.13 5.59
N SER A 47 -10.14 7.98 6.24
CA SER A 47 -9.27 7.61 7.38
C SER A 47 -7.83 7.29 6.95
N GLN A 48 -7.63 6.79 5.74
CA GLN A 48 -6.31 6.43 5.20
C GLN A 48 -5.52 7.63 4.68
N LEU A 49 -6.17 8.65 4.11
CA LEU A 49 -5.53 9.79 3.45
C LEU A 49 -4.37 10.45 4.24
N PRO A 50 -4.51 10.74 5.55
CA PRO A 50 -3.43 11.33 6.32
C PRO A 50 -2.16 10.48 6.38
N MET A 51 -2.28 9.17 6.13
CA MET A 51 -1.23 8.18 6.31
C MET A 51 -0.65 7.69 4.98
N THR A 52 -1.30 7.98 3.84
CA THR A 52 -0.94 7.45 2.51
C THR A 52 0.54 7.63 2.17
N ARG A 53 1.08 8.83 2.39
CA ARG A 53 2.50 9.12 2.11
C ARG A 53 3.44 8.24 2.96
N ARG A 54 3.14 8.10 4.24
CA ARG A 54 3.93 7.25 5.16
C ARG A 54 3.85 5.78 4.75
N PHE A 55 2.66 5.31 4.39
CA PHE A 55 2.44 3.94 3.93
C PHE A 55 3.25 3.60 2.67
N ILE A 56 3.20 4.47 1.65
CA ILE A 56 3.95 4.29 0.40
C ILE A 56 5.47 4.26 0.66
N ARG A 57 5.97 5.18 1.50
CA ARG A 57 7.40 5.21 1.86
C ARG A 57 7.83 3.97 2.65
N ALA A 58 6.98 3.48 3.55
CA ALA A 58 7.26 2.26 4.30
C ALA A 58 7.32 1.02 3.38
N LEU A 59 6.37 0.86 2.45
CA LEU A 59 6.39 -0.24 1.47
C LEU A 59 7.58 -0.16 0.51
N SER A 60 8.07 1.05 0.24
CA SER A 60 9.26 1.27 -0.58
C SER A 60 10.54 0.93 0.18
N SER A 61 10.58 1.21 1.48
CA SER A 61 11.68 0.83 2.36
C SER A 61 11.80 -0.69 2.48
N ASP A 62 10.68 -1.41 2.60
CA ASP A 62 10.69 -2.88 2.59
C ASP A 62 11.24 -3.44 1.25
N ALA A 63 10.92 -2.81 0.12
CA ALA A 63 11.44 -3.21 -1.18
C ALA A 63 12.96 -3.03 -1.29
N LEU A 64 13.50 -1.95 -0.69
CA LEU A 64 14.95 -1.73 -0.59
C LEU A 64 15.64 -2.79 0.28
N ASP A 65 15.03 -3.16 1.41
CA ASP A 65 15.54 -4.21 2.30
C ASP A 65 15.57 -5.57 1.58
N LEU A 66 14.47 -5.96 0.92
CA LEU A 66 14.41 -7.19 0.12
C LEU A 66 15.47 -7.18 -1.00
N ALA A 67 15.57 -6.10 -1.77
CA ALA A 67 16.56 -5.98 -2.83
C ALA A 67 17.99 -6.05 -2.30
N GLY A 68 18.26 -5.47 -1.12
CA GLY A 68 19.56 -5.58 -0.43
C GLY A 68 19.92 -7.02 -0.07
N LYS A 69 18.98 -7.75 0.54
CA LYS A 69 19.16 -9.16 0.91
C LYS A 69 19.42 -10.04 -0.30
N LEU A 70 18.66 -9.84 -1.39
CA LEU A 70 18.84 -10.61 -2.63
C LEU A 70 20.12 -10.23 -3.39
N GLY A 71 20.50 -8.95 -3.41
CA GLY A 71 21.77 -8.50 -3.98
C GLY A 71 22.96 -9.14 -3.26
N ALA A 72 22.93 -9.18 -1.93
CA ALA A 72 23.96 -9.85 -1.12
C ALA A 72 24.00 -11.37 -1.35
N LEU A 73 22.84 -12.04 -1.38
CA LEU A 73 22.74 -13.48 -1.62
C LEU A 73 23.31 -13.89 -2.98
N THR A 74 23.03 -13.10 -4.02
CA THR A 74 23.37 -13.45 -5.41
C THR A 74 24.70 -12.87 -5.86
N SER A 75 25.30 -11.95 -5.10
CA SER A 75 26.43 -11.11 -5.53
C SER A 75 26.18 -10.40 -6.88
N SER A 76 24.90 -10.17 -7.22
CA SER A 76 24.49 -9.56 -8.48
C SER A 76 24.42 -8.04 -8.36
N GLN A 77 24.87 -7.33 -9.40
CA GLN A 77 24.69 -5.89 -9.54
C GLN A 77 23.39 -5.50 -10.27
N ALA A 78 22.58 -6.49 -10.67
CA ALA A 78 21.34 -6.25 -11.43
C ALA A 78 20.35 -5.33 -10.69
N LEU A 79 20.41 -5.28 -9.36
CA LEU A 79 19.53 -4.46 -8.53
C LEU A 79 20.13 -3.09 -8.18
N SER A 80 21.40 -2.81 -8.48
CA SER A 80 22.09 -1.59 -8.02
C SER A 80 21.43 -0.32 -8.54
N ALA A 81 21.18 -0.25 -9.86
CA ALA A 81 20.57 0.92 -10.49
C ALA A 81 19.12 1.18 -10.03
N PRO A 82 18.18 0.21 -10.07
CA PRO A 82 16.81 0.45 -9.60
C PRO A 82 16.74 0.72 -8.09
N ARG A 83 17.64 0.12 -7.30
CA ARG A 83 17.76 0.41 -5.87
C ARG A 83 18.19 1.86 -5.63
N GLN A 84 19.22 2.33 -6.32
CA GLN A 84 19.68 3.73 -6.23
C GLN A 84 18.58 4.71 -6.65
N ALA A 85 17.80 4.39 -7.68
CA ALA A 85 16.68 5.22 -8.11
C ALA A 85 15.59 5.34 -7.03
N LEU A 86 15.24 4.24 -6.36
CA LEU A 86 14.27 4.26 -5.26
C LEU A 86 14.82 4.97 -4.01
N GLU A 87 16.10 4.74 -3.66
CA GLU A 87 16.78 5.47 -2.58
C GLU A 87 16.75 6.99 -2.84
N ALA A 88 17.05 7.43 -4.06
CA ALA A 88 16.97 8.83 -4.44
C ALA A 88 15.54 9.39 -4.36
N ALA A 89 14.53 8.63 -4.80
CA ALA A 89 13.13 9.02 -4.69
C ALA A 89 12.66 9.13 -3.22
N LEU A 90 13.16 8.28 -2.32
CA LEU A 90 12.88 8.33 -0.89
C LEU A 90 13.68 9.40 -0.14
N ALA A 91 14.85 9.79 -0.64
CA ALA A 91 15.64 10.89 -0.08
C ALA A 91 15.02 12.26 -0.42
N ASP A 92 14.28 12.37 -1.52
CA ASP A 92 13.63 13.60 -1.94
C ASP A 92 12.26 13.79 -1.22
N PRO A 93 12.13 14.81 -0.35
CA PRO A 93 10.88 15.10 0.34
C PRO A 93 9.85 15.78 -0.56
N SER A 94 10.23 16.31 -1.71
CA SER A 94 9.32 16.91 -2.71
C SER A 94 8.73 15.88 -3.67
N ARG A 95 9.29 14.66 -3.68
CA ARG A 95 8.84 13.58 -4.55
C ARG A 95 7.37 13.24 -4.34
N GLU A 96 6.65 13.07 -5.44
CA GLU A 96 5.24 12.70 -5.43
C GLU A 96 5.07 11.20 -5.17
N ASN A 97 3.91 10.82 -4.61
CA ASN A 97 3.62 9.44 -4.24
C ASN A 97 3.74 8.48 -5.44
N HIS A 98 3.16 8.85 -6.58
CA HIS A 98 3.17 8.02 -7.80
C HIS A 98 4.58 7.81 -8.37
N GLU A 99 5.50 8.75 -8.17
CA GLU A 99 6.88 8.61 -8.62
C GLU A 99 7.67 7.63 -7.75
N ILE A 100 7.43 7.65 -6.44
CA ILE A 100 8.00 6.69 -5.49
C ILE A 100 7.46 5.29 -5.80
N GLU A 101 6.16 5.17 -6.07
CA GLU A 101 5.54 3.90 -6.47
C GLU A 101 6.09 3.37 -7.79
N ALA A 102 6.32 4.24 -8.78
CA ALA A 102 6.93 3.85 -10.05
C ALA A 102 8.37 3.33 -9.86
N ALA A 103 9.19 4.03 -9.06
CA ALA A 103 10.55 3.58 -8.74
C ALA A 103 10.54 2.26 -7.96
N ARG A 104 9.59 2.10 -7.02
CA ARG A 104 9.39 0.85 -6.28
C ARG A 104 8.98 -0.29 -7.23
N SER A 105 8.06 -0.05 -8.14
CA SER A 105 7.63 -1.05 -9.13
C SER A 105 8.81 -1.52 -9.97
N ALA A 106 9.62 -0.59 -10.49
CA ALA A 106 10.80 -0.94 -11.29
C ALA A 106 11.83 -1.79 -10.50
N LEU A 107 12.00 -1.52 -9.20
CA LEU A 107 12.83 -2.36 -8.33
C LEU A 107 12.24 -3.75 -8.12
N MET A 108 10.93 -3.85 -7.91
CA MET A 108 10.25 -5.15 -7.75
C MET A 108 10.31 -5.97 -9.03
N ASP A 109 10.11 -5.35 -10.20
CA ASP A 109 10.22 -6.01 -11.50
C ASP A 109 11.63 -6.56 -11.72
N SER A 110 12.66 -5.76 -11.41
CA SER A 110 14.06 -6.18 -11.47
C SER A 110 14.37 -7.31 -10.49
N THR A 111 13.72 -7.30 -9.31
CA THR A 111 13.86 -8.35 -8.30
C THR A 111 13.26 -9.67 -8.79
N CYS A 112 12.07 -9.65 -9.39
CA CYS A 112 11.46 -10.82 -10.02
C CYS A 112 12.35 -11.37 -11.15
N ALA A 113 12.81 -10.49 -12.06
CA ALA A 113 13.68 -10.86 -13.16
C ALA A 113 15.00 -11.50 -12.67
N LEU A 114 15.60 -10.98 -11.60
CA LEU A 114 16.78 -11.59 -11.00
C LEU A 114 16.48 -13.02 -10.54
N ILE A 115 15.39 -13.23 -9.78
CA ILE A 115 15.02 -14.54 -9.23
C ILE A 115 14.81 -15.57 -10.35
N GLU A 116 14.20 -15.17 -11.47
CA GLU A 116 13.96 -16.04 -12.63
C GLU A 116 15.25 -16.52 -13.31
N THR A 117 16.36 -15.79 -13.17
CA THR A 117 17.67 -16.17 -13.74
C THR A 117 18.50 -17.06 -12.84
N LEU A 118 18.07 -17.32 -11.60
CA LEU A 118 18.85 -18.08 -10.62
C LEU A 118 18.83 -19.58 -10.92
N GLY A 119 19.97 -20.23 -10.70
CA GLY A 119 20.04 -21.68 -10.64
C GLY A 119 19.23 -22.25 -9.44
N PRO A 120 18.85 -23.54 -9.46
CA PRO A 120 17.92 -24.13 -8.50
C PRO A 120 18.25 -23.87 -7.01
N ASP A 121 19.51 -24.05 -6.62
CA ASP A 121 19.94 -23.90 -5.22
C ASP A 121 19.86 -22.45 -4.72
N LEU A 122 20.19 -21.48 -5.58
CA LEU A 122 20.07 -20.06 -5.26
C LEU A 122 18.61 -19.60 -5.31
N ALA A 123 17.81 -20.16 -6.22
CA ALA A 123 16.38 -19.89 -6.30
C ALA A 123 15.66 -20.31 -5.01
N ASP A 124 16.01 -21.46 -4.43
CA ASP A 124 15.46 -21.90 -3.14
C ASP A 124 15.84 -20.99 -1.98
N GLN A 125 17.08 -20.51 -1.93
CA GLN A 125 17.52 -19.53 -0.94
C GLN A 125 16.81 -18.19 -1.11
N ALA A 126 16.68 -17.71 -2.35
CA ALA A 126 15.98 -16.47 -2.68
C ALA A 126 14.49 -16.56 -2.30
N ARG A 127 13.83 -17.70 -2.53
CA ARG A 127 12.45 -17.95 -2.08
C ARG A 127 12.29 -17.77 -0.57
N ARG A 128 13.21 -18.32 0.23
CA ARG A 128 13.19 -18.17 1.69
C ARG A 128 13.35 -16.71 2.11
N VAL A 129 14.32 -16.00 1.49
CA VAL A 129 14.52 -14.56 1.71
C VAL A 129 13.25 -13.76 1.40
N VAL A 130 12.57 -14.05 0.29
CA VAL A 130 11.31 -13.39 -0.08
C VAL A 130 10.21 -13.67 0.94
N ILE A 131 10.04 -14.93 1.37
CA ILE A 131 9.04 -15.31 2.37
C ILE A 131 9.31 -14.57 3.68
N ASP A 132 10.54 -14.59 4.18
CA ASP A 132 10.91 -13.95 5.44
C ASP A 132 10.73 -12.42 5.38
N ALA A 133 11.09 -11.80 4.26
CA ALA A 133 10.93 -10.36 4.05
C ALA A 133 9.46 -9.94 3.84
N SER A 134 8.57 -10.85 3.46
CA SER A 134 7.17 -10.53 3.14
C SER A 134 6.27 -10.32 4.37
N ALA A 135 6.70 -10.79 5.55
CA ALA A 135 5.87 -10.82 6.75
C ALA A 135 5.33 -9.43 7.14
N LEU A 136 6.21 -8.44 7.27
CA LEU A 136 5.83 -7.07 7.64
C LEU A 136 5.01 -6.35 6.55
N PRO A 137 5.40 -6.35 5.26
CA PRO A 137 4.58 -5.79 4.18
C PRO A 137 3.17 -6.36 4.12
N ILE A 138 3.01 -7.68 4.29
CA ILE A 138 1.70 -8.34 4.29
C ILE A 138 0.87 -7.85 5.48
N GLU A 139 1.45 -7.81 6.67
CA GLU A 139 0.73 -7.33 7.84
C GLU A 139 0.33 -5.86 7.73
N ARG A 140 1.22 -5.03 7.17
CA ARG A 140 0.91 -3.62 6.89
C ARG A 140 -0.25 -3.48 5.91
N GLN A 141 -0.31 -4.30 4.86
CA GLN A 141 -1.45 -4.32 3.93
C GLN A 141 -2.74 -4.79 4.61
N ARG A 142 -2.70 -5.83 5.44
CA ARG A 142 -3.85 -6.27 6.22
C ARG A 142 -4.39 -5.16 7.12
N ALA A 143 -3.51 -4.44 7.82
CA ALA A 143 -3.87 -3.31 8.66
C ALA A 143 -4.42 -2.13 7.84
N TRP A 144 -3.86 -1.85 6.66
CA TRP A 144 -4.35 -0.81 5.76
C TRP A 144 -5.81 -1.07 5.34
N PHE A 145 -6.14 -2.31 4.98
CA PHE A 145 -7.46 -2.70 4.50
C PHE A 145 -8.41 -3.20 5.60
N ILE A 146 -8.05 -3.08 6.89
CA ILE A 146 -8.84 -3.65 7.98
C ILE A 146 -10.28 -3.14 8.03
N GLY A 147 -10.50 -1.87 7.67
CA GLY A 147 -11.82 -1.23 7.63
C GLY A 147 -12.75 -1.72 6.52
N SER A 148 -12.26 -2.56 5.59
CA SER A 148 -13.05 -3.11 4.48
C SER A 148 -14.00 -4.24 4.87
N GLY A 149 -13.78 -4.86 6.05
CA GLY A 149 -14.58 -6.00 6.51
C GLY A 149 -14.21 -7.35 5.89
N PHE A 150 -13.16 -7.43 5.06
CA PHE A 150 -12.68 -8.68 4.46
C PHE A 150 -11.62 -9.41 5.28
N GLU A 151 -11.12 -8.81 6.36
CA GLU A 151 -10.14 -9.44 7.23
C GLU A 151 -10.79 -10.51 8.11
N SER A 152 -10.29 -11.74 8.00
CA SER A 152 -10.81 -12.90 8.73
C SER A 152 -10.59 -12.87 10.24
N ALA A 153 -9.54 -12.19 10.70
CA ALA A 153 -9.18 -12.09 12.11
C ALA A 153 -8.73 -10.65 12.46
N PRO A 154 -9.66 -9.67 12.45
CA PRO A 154 -9.32 -8.25 12.59
C PRO A 154 -8.67 -7.95 13.94
N ASP A 155 -9.09 -8.64 15.00
CA ASP A 155 -8.57 -8.50 16.36
C ASP A 155 -7.09 -8.92 16.50
N LYS A 156 -6.56 -9.64 15.51
CA LYS A 156 -5.16 -10.10 15.46
C LYS A 156 -4.26 -9.20 14.63
N VAL A 157 -4.80 -8.16 13.99
CA VAL A 157 -4.03 -7.26 13.13
C VAL A 157 -3.51 -6.10 13.95
N ARG A 158 -2.20 -5.86 13.88
CA ARG A 158 -1.58 -4.71 14.56
C ARG A 158 -2.10 -3.39 13.96
N PRO A 159 -2.28 -2.34 14.79
CA PRO A 159 -2.66 -1.02 14.29
C PRO A 159 -1.62 -0.49 13.29
N ILE A 160 -2.10 0.06 12.18
CA ILE A 160 -1.24 0.49 11.07
C ILE A 160 -0.25 1.58 11.52
N GLU A 161 -0.66 2.48 12.42
CA GLU A 161 0.15 3.57 12.96
C GLU A 161 1.48 3.09 13.56
N THR A 162 1.48 1.89 14.13
CA THR A 162 2.66 1.25 14.77
C THR A 162 3.64 0.65 13.77
N MET A 163 3.26 0.57 12.48
CA MET A 163 4.04 -0.08 11.41
C MET A 163 4.43 0.89 10.28
N LEU A 164 4.22 2.18 10.48
CA LEU A 164 4.51 3.26 9.52
C LEU A 164 5.78 4.05 9.84
N GLU A 165 6.53 3.64 10.84
CA GLU A 165 7.86 4.17 11.13
C GLU A 165 8.87 3.31 10.36
N ALA A 166 9.77 3.98 9.63
CA ALA A 166 10.84 3.38 8.84
C ALA A 166 12.18 3.58 9.56
#